data_AF-A0A840KIL9-F1
#
_entry.id   AF-A0A840KIL9-F1
#
_cell.length_a   1.000
_cell.length_b   1.000
_cell.length_c   1.000
_cell.angle_alpha   90.00
_cell.angle_beta   90.00
_cell.angle_gamma   90.00
#
_symmetry.space_group_name_H-M   'P 1'
#
loop_
_entity.id
_entity.type
_entity.pdbx_description
1 polymer ?
#
loop_
_entity_poly.entity_id
_entity_poly.type
_entity_poly.pdbx_seq_one_letter_code
_entity_poly.pdbx_strand_id
1 'polypeptide(L)'
;MSIQIQKAASPDYKRIYHDIIIKKYPDKKDKCQLLLEKQDLSALDIIKLNSLIFGKTNREFNQRYKSYSRSAIREILKYQAENNLNNTQLAHHFKLSRNTVTKWKRLLLG
;
A
#
# COMPACT_ATOMS: atom_id res chain seq x y z
N MET A 1 35.53 -1.79 -22.68
CA MET A 1 34.14 -1.33 -22.52
C MET A 1 33.63 -1.83 -21.18
N SER A 2 33.67 -0.99 -20.16
CA SER A 2 33.27 -1.36 -18.80
C SER A 2 31.76 -1.19 -18.70
N ILE A 3 31.02 -2.29 -18.67
CA ILE A 3 29.56 -2.29 -18.53
C ILE A 3 29.26 -1.86 -17.08
N GLN A 4 28.89 -0.59 -16.90
CA GLN A 4 28.34 -0.10 -15.64
C GLN A 4 26.96 -0.74 -15.44
N ILE A 5 26.91 -1.71 -14.52
CA ILE A 5 25.65 -2.27 -14.02
C ILE A 5 24.87 -1.12 -13.37
N GLN A 6 23.76 -0.74 -14.00
CA GLN A 6 22.83 0.23 -13.46
C GLN A 6 22.33 -0.30 -12.10
N LYS A 7 22.82 0.28 -10.99
CA LYS A 7 22.15 0.18 -9.68
C LYS A 7 20.72 0.66 -9.92
N ALA A 8 19.75 -0.25 -9.82
CA ALA A 8 18.33 0.09 -9.86
C ALA A 8 18.15 1.30 -8.95
N ALA A 9 17.80 2.46 -9.53
CA ALA A 9 17.68 3.71 -8.83
C ALA A 9 16.59 3.54 -7.78
N SER A 10 16.98 3.19 -6.56
CA SER A 10 16.13 3.29 -5.39
C SER A 10 15.64 4.73 -5.38
N PRO A 11 14.32 4.97 -5.55
CA PRO A 11 13.81 6.33 -5.58
C PRO A 11 14.32 7.04 -4.34
N ASP A 12 14.81 8.27 -4.49
CA ASP A 12 15.28 9.08 -3.38
C ASP A 12 14.10 9.41 -2.45
N TYR A 13 13.76 8.48 -1.57
CA TYR A 13 12.62 8.57 -0.67
C TYR A 13 12.70 9.85 0.17
N LYS A 14 13.92 10.27 0.55
CA LYS A 14 14.15 11.57 1.19
C LYS A 14 13.61 12.72 0.33
N ARG A 15 13.99 12.77 -0.93
CA ARG A 15 13.64 13.87 -1.84
C ARG A 15 12.14 13.89 -2.14
N ILE A 16 11.54 12.71 -2.33
CA ILE A 16 10.10 12.55 -2.55
C ILE A 16 9.31 13.01 -1.32
N TYR A 17 9.66 12.50 -0.13
CA TYR A 17 8.96 12.88 1.09
C TYR A 17 9.19 14.36 1.43
N HIS A 18 10.39 14.89 1.23
CA HIS A 18 10.68 16.31 1.41
C HIS A 18 9.80 17.21 0.53
N ASP A 19 9.66 16.87 -0.76
CA ASP A 19 8.79 17.62 -1.68
C ASP A 19 7.32 17.54 -1.25
N ILE A 20 6.84 16.35 -0.86
CA ILE A 20 5.48 16.14 -0.36
C ILE A 20 5.22 16.97 0.92
N ILE A 21 6.17 16.99 1.85
CA ILE A 21 6.06 17.71 3.12
C ILE A 21 5.99 19.21 2.86
N ILE A 22 6.90 19.76 2.05
CA ILE A 22 6.91 21.19 1.72
C ILE A 22 5.62 21.59 1.00
N LYS A 23 5.13 20.75 0.08
CA LYS A 23 4.00 21.10 -0.78
C LYS A 23 2.63 20.90 -0.15
N LYS A 24 2.48 19.91 0.76
CA LYS A 24 1.17 19.55 1.33
C LYS A 24 1.08 19.63 2.85
N TYR A 25 2.19 19.44 3.58
CA TYR A 25 2.16 19.30 5.03
C TYR A 25 3.31 20.02 5.74
N PRO A 26 3.46 21.35 5.54
CA PRO A 26 4.54 22.12 6.18
C PRO A 26 4.49 22.03 7.70
N ASP A 27 3.28 21.88 8.27
CA ASP A 27 3.03 21.72 9.72
C ASP A 27 3.63 20.43 10.30
N LYS A 28 3.80 19.39 9.48
CA LYS A 28 4.38 18.10 9.89
C LYS A 28 5.87 17.98 9.58
N LYS A 29 6.47 19.05 9.06
CA LYS A 29 7.87 19.09 8.66
C LYS A 29 8.78 18.72 9.82
N ASP A 30 8.54 19.30 11.00
CA ASP A 30 9.36 19.09 12.19
C ASP A 30 9.46 17.59 12.59
N LYS A 31 8.32 16.90 12.63
CA LYS A 31 8.24 15.46 12.96
C LYS A 31 8.85 14.55 11.88
N CYS A 32 8.73 14.95 10.61
CA CYS A 32 9.28 14.17 9.51
C CYS A 32 10.77 14.44 9.30
N GLN A 33 11.24 15.66 9.61
CA GLN A 33 12.63 16.07 9.50
C GLN A 33 13.52 15.19 10.39
N LEU A 34 13.08 14.87 11.61
CA LEU A 34 13.77 13.96 12.52
C LEU A 34 13.97 12.54 11.93
N LEU A 35 13.06 12.08 11.06
CA LEU A 35 13.16 10.80 10.34
C LEU A 35 13.96 10.93 9.04
N LEU A 36 13.85 12.08 8.35
CA LEU A 36 14.59 12.41 7.12
C LEU A 36 16.07 12.72 7.36
N GLU A 37 16.44 13.13 8.58
CA GLU A 37 17.84 13.35 9.00
C GLU A 37 18.62 12.05 9.16
N LYS A 38 17.95 10.89 9.30
CA LYS A 38 18.63 9.59 9.32
C LYS A 38 19.38 9.33 8.02
N GLN A 39 20.58 8.77 8.11
CA GLN A 39 21.45 8.51 6.96
C GLN A 39 20.81 7.51 5.99
N ASP A 40 20.16 6.47 6.52
CA ASP A 40 19.45 5.45 5.75
C ASP A 40 17.99 5.36 6.22
N LEU A 41 17.05 5.47 5.27
CA LEU A 41 15.64 5.29 5.55
C LEU A 41 15.33 3.79 5.44
N SER A 42 15.18 3.13 6.58
CA SER A 42 14.69 1.75 6.59
C SER A 42 13.24 1.70 6.11
N ALA A 43 12.80 0.54 5.61
CA ALA A 43 11.39 0.30 5.28
C ALA A 43 10.44 0.68 6.43
N LEU A 44 10.88 0.50 7.69
CA LEU A 44 10.13 0.93 8.87
C LEU A 44 10.04 2.45 9.01
N ASP A 45 11.11 3.18 8.69
CA ASP A 45 11.11 4.64 8.70
C ASP A 45 10.23 5.21 7.58
N ILE A 46 10.23 4.57 6.40
CA ILE A 46 9.30 4.89 5.30
C ILE A 46 7.84 4.68 5.73
N ILE A 47 7.53 3.56 6.38
CA ILE A 47 6.17 3.28 6.90
C ILE A 47 5.77 4.32 7.95
N LYS A 48 6.69 4.70 8.84
CA LYS A 48 6.44 5.75 9.85
C LYS A 48 6.24 7.12 9.20
N LEU A 49 7.07 7.50 8.24
CA LEU A 49 6.94 8.74 7.46
C LEU A 49 5.59 8.77 6.74
N ASN A 50 5.22 7.69 6.06
CA ASN A 50 3.93 7.58 5.40
C ASN A 50 2.77 7.76 6.38
N SER A 51 2.83 7.11 7.54
CA SER A 51 1.83 7.23 8.60
C SER A 51 1.80 8.61 9.26
N LEU A 52 2.94 9.30 9.38
CA LEU A 52 3.00 10.66 9.92
C LEU A 52 2.43 11.68 8.93
N ILE A 53 2.89 11.62 7.67
CA ILE A 53 2.52 12.55 6.61
C ILE A 53 1.04 12.40 6.25
N PHE A 54 0.60 11.18 5.95
CA PHE A 54 -0.79 10.90 5.58
C PHE A 54 -1.71 10.66 6.78
N GLY A 55 -1.16 10.68 8.01
CA GLY A 55 -1.89 10.30 9.23
C GLY A 55 -2.12 8.79 9.29
N LYS A 56 -2.76 8.30 10.38
CA LYS A 56 -3.46 7.01 10.35
C LYS A 56 -4.45 7.11 9.19
N THR A 57 -4.03 6.68 8.01
CA THR A 57 -4.92 6.52 6.88
C THR A 57 -6.05 5.68 7.41
N ASN A 58 -7.22 6.30 7.44
CA ASN A 58 -8.48 5.68 7.79
C ASN A 58 -8.45 4.27 7.21
N ARG A 59 -8.95 3.26 7.93
CA ARG A 59 -8.94 1.85 7.51
C ARG A 59 -9.45 1.65 6.05
N GLU A 60 -10.16 2.63 5.52
CA GLU A 60 -10.62 2.80 4.14
C GLU A 60 -9.53 3.11 3.08
N PHE A 61 -8.50 3.90 3.40
CA PHE A 61 -7.42 4.19 2.44
C PHE A 61 -6.56 2.95 2.17
N ASN A 62 -6.34 2.12 3.20
CA ASN A 62 -5.65 0.83 3.05
C ASN A 62 -6.42 -0.17 2.16
N GLN A 63 -7.74 -0.05 2.00
CA GLN A 63 -8.49 -0.91 1.07
C GLN A 63 -8.24 -0.55 -0.39
N ARG A 64 -7.99 0.74 -0.70
CA ARG A 64 -7.72 1.20 -2.07
C ARG A 64 -6.30 0.91 -2.56
N TYR A 65 -5.33 0.79 -1.65
CA TYR A 65 -3.92 0.51 -2.00
C TYR A 65 -3.48 -0.93 -1.79
N LYS A 66 -4.38 -1.85 -1.42
CA LYS A 66 -4.08 -3.28 -1.60
C LYS A 66 -4.13 -3.58 -3.09
N SER A 67 -2.98 -3.48 -3.74
CA SER A 67 -2.70 -4.22 -4.97
C SER A 67 -2.79 -5.70 -4.63
N TYR A 68 -4.01 -6.23 -4.55
CA TYR A 68 -4.22 -7.66 -4.37
C TYR A 68 -3.62 -8.35 -5.59
N SER A 69 -2.46 -8.98 -5.39
CA SER A 69 -1.85 -9.82 -6.42
C SER A 69 -2.85 -10.88 -6.86
N ARG A 70 -2.84 -11.27 -8.15
CA ARG A 70 -3.77 -12.29 -8.68
C ARG A 70 -3.79 -13.56 -7.83
N SER A 71 -2.65 -13.96 -7.27
CA SER A 71 -2.55 -15.11 -6.35
C SER A 71 -3.37 -14.93 -5.08
N ALA A 72 -3.29 -13.75 -4.44
CA ALA A 72 -4.07 -13.45 -3.23
C ALA A 72 -5.58 -13.41 -3.52
N ILE A 73 -5.98 -12.86 -4.67
CA ILE A 73 -7.39 -12.86 -5.09
C ILE A 73 -7.90 -14.30 -5.25
N ARG A 74 -7.10 -15.16 -5.89
CA ARG A 74 -7.45 -16.58 -6.12
C ARG A 74 -7.57 -17.34 -4.81
N GLU A 75 -6.69 -17.09 -3.85
CA GLU A 75 -6.73 -17.71 -2.52
C GLU A 75 -7.99 -17.30 -1.74
N ILE A 76 -8.37 -16.01 -1.80
CA ILE A 76 -9.59 -15.50 -1.18
C ILE A 76 -10.85 -16.12 -1.83
N LEU A 77 -10.87 -16.28 -3.16
CA LEU A 77 -11.99 -16.95 -3.84
C LEU A 77 -12.05 -18.44 -3.54
N LYS A 78 -10.89 -19.11 -3.37
CA LYS A 78 -10.83 -20.51 -2.93
C LYS A 78 -11.39 -20.66 -1.52
N TYR A 79 -10.99 -19.78 -0.60
CA TYR A 79 -11.54 -19.73 0.76
C TYR A 79 -13.07 -19.57 0.76
N GLN A 80 -13.61 -18.77 -0.18
CA GLN A 80 -15.06 -18.63 -0.35
C GLN A 80 -15.73 -19.97 -0.69
N ALA A 81 -15.16 -20.75 -1.61
CA ALA A 81 -15.70 -22.04 -2.03
C ALA A 81 -15.57 -23.10 -0.93
N GLU A 82 -14.42 -23.17 -0.26
CA GLU A 82 -14.18 -24.14 0.82
C GLU A 82 -15.07 -23.91 2.04
N ASN A 83 -15.44 -22.66 2.31
CA ASN A 83 -16.31 -22.30 3.44
C ASN A 83 -17.77 -22.04 3.04
N ASN A 84 -18.16 -22.29 1.78
CA ASN A 84 -19.51 -22.03 1.26
C ASN A 84 -20.04 -20.61 1.56
N LEU A 85 -19.17 -19.59 1.48
CA LEU A 85 -19.52 -18.22 1.82
C LEU A 85 -20.17 -17.47 0.65
N ASN A 86 -21.16 -16.63 0.95
CA ASN A 86 -21.69 -15.69 -0.03
C ASN A 86 -20.78 -14.46 -0.19
N ASN A 87 -20.98 -13.69 -1.26
CA ASN A 87 -20.13 -12.53 -1.58
C ASN A 87 -20.13 -11.48 -0.45
N THR A 88 -21.24 -11.33 0.28
CA THR A 88 -21.38 -10.37 1.40
C THR A 88 -20.60 -10.85 2.62
N GLN A 89 -20.69 -12.12 2.96
CA GLN A 89 -19.96 -12.73 4.08
C GLN A 89 -18.44 -12.71 3.84
N LEU A 90 -18.02 -13.07 2.63
CA LEU A 90 -16.61 -12.99 2.24
C LEU A 90 -16.11 -11.53 2.28
N ALA A 91 -16.91 -10.60 1.74
CA ALA A 91 -16.60 -9.19 1.76
C ALA A 91 -16.48 -8.65 3.20
N HIS A 92 -17.38 -9.06 4.10
CA HIS A 92 -17.30 -8.69 5.51
C HIS A 92 -16.04 -9.27 6.18
N HIS A 93 -15.74 -10.55 5.93
CA HIS A 93 -14.58 -11.24 6.48
C HIS A 93 -13.25 -10.58 6.09
N PHE A 94 -13.09 -10.26 4.81
CA PHE A 94 -11.87 -9.64 4.28
C PHE A 94 -11.89 -8.11 4.27
N LYS A 95 -12.94 -7.49 4.81
CA LYS A 95 -13.19 -6.04 4.76
C LYS A 95 -13.05 -5.49 3.34
N LEU A 96 -13.76 -6.12 2.42
CA LEU A 96 -13.86 -5.74 1.01
C LEU A 96 -15.27 -5.19 0.74
N SER A 97 -15.44 -4.51 -0.39
CA SER A 97 -16.78 -4.25 -0.91
C SER A 97 -17.30 -5.49 -1.64
N ARG A 98 -18.61 -5.76 -1.54
CA ARG A 98 -19.29 -6.79 -2.35
C ARG A 98 -18.98 -6.61 -3.85
N ASN A 99 -18.87 -5.36 -4.29
CA ASN A 99 -18.57 -5.00 -5.68
C ASN A 99 -17.16 -5.44 -6.09
N THR A 100 -16.19 -5.42 -5.15
CA THR A 100 -14.83 -5.91 -5.37
C THR A 100 -14.83 -7.41 -5.62
N VAL A 101 -15.58 -8.18 -4.82
CA VAL A 101 -15.72 -9.65 -5.00
C VAL A 101 -16.38 -9.98 -6.34
N THR A 102 -17.45 -9.26 -6.70
CA THR A 102 -18.10 -9.41 -8.02
C THR A 102 -17.12 -9.10 -9.17
N LYS A 103 -16.33 -8.03 -9.06
CA LYS A 103 -15.32 -7.67 -10.06
C LYS A 103 -14.24 -8.74 -10.18
N TRP A 104 -13.78 -9.31 -9.07
CA TRP A 104 -12.79 -10.39 -9.07
C TRP A 104 -13.31 -11.66 -9.73
N LYS A 105 -14.54 -12.06 -9.44
CA LYS A 105 -15.19 -13.19 -10.13
C LYS A 105 -15.26 -12.95 -11.63
N ARG A 106 -15.67 -11.76 -12.07
CA ARG A 106 -15.70 -11.41 -13.50
C ARG A 106 -14.32 -11.42 -14.16
N LEU A 107 -13.27 -11.02 -13.46
CA LEU A 107 -11.90 -10.97 -14.00
C LEU A 107 -11.20 -12.33 -14.04
N LEU A 108 -11.65 -13.31 -13.25
CA LEU A 108 -10.99 -14.61 -13.09
C LEU A 108 -11.81 -15.81 -13.59
N LEU A 109 -13.13 -15.66 -13.69
CA LEU A 109 -14.08 -16.71 -14.12
C LEU A 109 -14.92 -16.26 -15.33
N GLY A 110 -14.75 -15.02 -15.80
CA GLY A 110 -15.47 -14.47 -16.95
C GLY A 110 -14.56 -14.29 -18.16
#